data_AF-A0A6I9VZD6-F1
#
_entry.id   AF-A0A6I9VZD6-F1
#
_cell.length_a   1.000
_cell.length_b   1.000
_cell.length_c   1.000
_cell.angle_alpha   90.00
_cell.angle_beta   90.00
_cell.angle_gamma   90.00
#
_symmetry.space_group_name_H-M   'P 1'
#
loop_
_entity.id
_entity.type
_entity.pdbx_description
1 polymer ?
#
loop_
_entity_poly.entity_id
_entity_poly.type
_entity_poly.pdbx_seq_one_letter_code
_entity_poly.pdbx_strand_id
1 'polypeptide(L)'
;MKILVATDIHLGFNLNKKRGGQSDDSFITFEEILKYGQDNEVDFILLGGDLFHDTKPTQATLLRCVELLRKYCLGSKECKLQFLSDSDVIFRHCAQKHVNYEDPNLNVSMPVFTIHGNHDDPSFGTVGSMDVLSATGFVNYFGKWTDLTRIVVSPIILKKIILMLHFMV
;
A
#
# COMPACT_ATOMS: atom_id res chain seq x y z
N MET A 1 -2.91 -18.97 -5.20
CA MET A 1 -2.94 -17.58 -4.67
C MET A 1 -2.25 -16.71 -5.70
N LYS A 2 -2.88 -15.63 -6.16
CA LYS A 2 -2.38 -14.72 -7.19
C LYS A 2 -1.94 -13.42 -6.52
N ILE A 3 -0.67 -13.05 -6.65
CA ILE A 3 -0.09 -11.87 -6.02
C ILE A 3 0.41 -10.97 -7.14
N LEU A 4 -0.03 -9.71 -7.16
CA LEU A 4 0.56 -8.70 -8.01
C LEU A 4 1.68 -8.02 -7.24
N VAL A 5 2.87 -7.95 -7.83
CA VAL A 5 4.02 -7.27 -7.23
C VAL A 5 4.37 -6.04 -8.07
N ALA A 6 4.53 -4.89 -7.44
CA ALA A 6 4.99 -3.66 -8.06
C ALA A 6 5.87 -2.86 -7.07
N THR A 7 6.69 -1.94 -7.58
CA THR A 7 7.59 -1.11 -6.77
C THR A 7 7.97 0.14 -7.55
N ASP A 8 8.51 1.16 -6.89
CA ASP A 8 9.12 2.35 -7.51
C ASP A 8 8.16 3.07 -8.49
N ILE A 9 6.88 3.19 -8.08
CA ILE A 9 5.82 3.80 -8.88
C ILE A 9 6.04 5.32 -8.98
N HIS A 10 6.56 5.94 -7.92
CA HIS A 10 6.90 7.36 -7.86
C HIS A 10 5.77 8.30 -8.31
N LEU A 11 4.57 8.14 -7.74
CA LEU A 11 3.45 9.03 -7.97
C LEU A 11 3.85 10.50 -7.74
N GLY A 12 3.49 11.35 -8.71
CA GLY A 12 3.84 12.77 -8.70
C GLY A 12 5.17 13.12 -9.37
N PHE A 13 5.93 12.12 -9.83
CA PHE A 13 7.16 12.37 -10.59
C PHE A 13 6.85 13.21 -11.84
N ASN A 14 7.63 14.29 -12.02
CA ASN A 14 7.53 15.21 -13.16
C ASN A 14 6.17 15.90 -13.39
N LEU A 15 5.24 15.88 -12.42
CA LEU A 15 3.91 16.50 -12.58
C LEU A 15 3.99 17.98 -13.02
N ASN A 16 4.93 18.75 -12.46
CA ASN A 16 5.05 20.21 -12.66
C ASN A 16 6.34 20.67 -13.38
N LYS A 17 7.17 19.74 -13.90
CA LYS A 17 8.53 20.08 -14.37
C LYS A 17 8.64 20.38 -15.88
N LYS A 18 7.61 20.15 -16.69
CA LYS A 18 7.67 20.42 -18.14
C LYS A 18 7.10 21.80 -18.48
N ARG A 19 7.87 22.60 -19.21
CA ARG A 19 7.47 23.86 -19.88
C ARG A 19 6.38 23.68 -20.96
N GLY A 20 5.68 22.55 -21.00
CA GLY A 20 4.74 22.18 -22.07
C GLY A 20 3.59 21.25 -21.66
N GLY A 21 3.31 21.05 -20.37
CA GLY A 21 2.14 20.29 -19.88
C GLY A 21 2.37 19.53 -18.58
N GLN A 22 1.30 19.20 -17.85
CA GLN A 22 1.33 18.25 -16.73
C GLN A 22 1.63 16.85 -17.26
N SER A 23 2.56 16.14 -16.62
CA SER A 23 2.87 14.73 -16.95
C SER A 23 2.07 13.84 -15.99
N ASP A 24 1.15 13.07 -16.54
CA ASP A 24 0.30 12.14 -15.79
C ASP A 24 0.83 10.70 -15.80
N ASP A 25 2.01 10.49 -16.39
CA ASP A 25 2.61 9.19 -16.67
C ASP A 25 2.61 8.28 -15.43
N SER A 26 3.06 8.77 -14.27
CA SER A 26 3.09 7.98 -13.02
C SER A 26 1.69 7.52 -12.58
N PHE A 27 0.67 8.36 -12.76
CA PHE A 27 -0.72 8.00 -12.41
C PHE A 27 -1.34 7.05 -13.41
N ILE A 28 -1.07 7.24 -14.71
CA ILE A 28 -1.55 6.34 -15.77
C ILE A 28 -0.96 4.94 -15.57
N THR A 29 0.36 4.85 -15.32
CA THR A 29 1.01 3.56 -15.06
C THR A 29 0.49 2.92 -13.77
N PHE A 30 0.26 3.70 -12.70
CA PHE A 30 -0.33 3.14 -11.48
C PHE A 30 -1.76 2.65 -11.70
N GLU A 31 -2.57 3.38 -12.48
CA GLU A 31 -3.91 2.95 -12.88
C GLU A 31 -3.87 1.64 -13.69
N GLU A 32 -2.92 1.50 -14.62
CA GLU A 32 -2.71 0.26 -15.38
C GLU A 32 -2.38 -0.92 -14.47
N ILE A 33 -1.51 -0.73 -13.47
CA ILE A 33 -1.16 -1.75 -12.47
C ILE A 33 -2.40 -2.18 -11.69
N LEU A 34 -3.18 -1.22 -11.17
CA LEU A 34 -4.39 -1.50 -10.40
C LEU A 34 -5.46 -2.20 -11.25
N LYS A 35 -5.66 -1.73 -12.48
CA LYS A 35 -6.57 -2.33 -13.44
C LYS A 35 -6.15 -3.76 -13.77
N TYR A 36 -4.87 -4.01 -14.01
CA TYR A 36 -4.35 -5.35 -14.25
C TYR A 36 -4.63 -6.28 -13.06
N GLY A 37 -4.45 -5.80 -11.83
CA GLY A 37 -4.80 -6.55 -10.62
C GLY A 37 -6.28 -6.94 -10.55
N GLN A 38 -7.16 -5.99 -10.87
CA GLN A 38 -8.61 -6.22 -10.90
C GLN A 38 -9.00 -7.19 -12.02
N ASP A 39 -8.54 -6.96 -13.25
CA ASP A 39 -8.85 -7.77 -14.44
C ASP A 39 -8.36 -9.22 -14.29
N ASN A 40 -7.22 -9.42 -13.62
CA ASN A 40 -6.67 -10.74 -13.34
C ASN A 40 -7.14 -11.30 -11.99
N GLU A 41 -8.10 -10.66 -11.31
CA GLU A 41 -8.65 -11.07 -10.02
C GLU A 41 -7.60 -11.52 -9.01
N VAL A 42 -6.54 -10.71 -8.82
CA VAL A 42 -5.49 -11.05 -7.86
C VAL A 42 -6.06 -11.10 -6.43
N ASP A 43 -5.36 -11.83 -5.56
CA ASP A 43 -5.75 -11.98 -4.16
C ASP A 43 -5.33 -10.75 -3.34
N PHE A 44 -4.16 -10.18 -3.64
CA PHE A 44 -3.68 -8.92 -3.10
C PHE A 44 -2.56 -8.33 -3.97
N ILE A 45 -2.27 -7.05 -3.74
CA ILE A 45 -1.11 -6.34 -4.31
C ILE A 45 -0.05 -6.20 -3.22
N LEU A 46 1.21 -6.46 -3.56
CA LEU A 46 2.38 -6.18 -2.73
C LEU A 46 3.20 -5.07 -3.38
N LEU A 47 3.34 -3.94 -2.68
CA LEU A 47 4.16 -2.81 -3.09
C LEU A 47 5.50 -2.82 -2.35
N GLY A 48 6.59 -2.71 -3.10
CA GLY A 48 7.97 -2.76 -2.60
C GLY A 48 8.52 -1.46 -2.01
N GLY A 49 7.72 -0.40 -1.96
CA GLY A 49 8.14 0.95 -1.54
C GLY A 49 8.15 1.94 -2.69
N ASP A 50 8.47 3.19 -2.38
CA ASP A 50 8.54 4.31 -3.32
C ASP A 50 7.25 4.47 -4.17
N LEU A 51 6.10 4.34 -3.50
CA LEU A 51 4.79 4.65 -4.10
C LEU A 51 4.73 6.13 -4.46
N PHE A 52 5.28 7.01 -3.63
CA PHE A 52 5.38 8.44 -3.91
C PHE A 52 6.80 8.85 -4.28
N HIS A 53 6.94 9.84 -5.18
CA HIS A 53 8.25 10.37 -5.55
C HIS A 53 8.87 11.27 -4.48
N ASP A 54 8.02 12.03 -3.78
CA ASP A 54 8.43 12.96 -2.74
C ASP A 54 7.93 12.47 -1.38
N THR A 55 8.76 12.60 -0.34
CA THR A 55 8.43 12.26 1.06
C THR A 55 7.14 12.94 1.52
N LYS A 56 6.92 14.16 1.03
CA LYS A 56 5.73 14.97 1.25
C LYS A 56 5.03 15.15 -0.09
N PRO A 57 4.25 14.16 -0.56
CA PRO A 57 3.54 14.29 -1.82
C PRO A 57 2.58 15.47 -1.74
N THR A 58 2.36 16.14 -2.88
CA THR A 58 1.36 17.22 -2.94
C THR A 58 -0.03 16.68 -2.59
N GLN A 59 -0.92 17.55 -2.11
CA GLN A 59 -2.32 17.18 -1.85
C GLN A 59 -2.99 16.61 -3.12
N ALA A 60 -2.67 17.15 -4.29
CA ALA A 60 -3.17 16.64 -5.57
C ALA A 60 -2.67 15.21 -5.85
N THR A 61 -1.39 14.93 -5.61
CA THR A 61 -0.81 13.58 -5.75
C THR A 61 -1.48 12.58 -4.81
N LEU A 62 -1.65 12.95 -3.54
CA LEU A 62 -2.27 12.09 -2.53
C LEU A 62 -3.75 11.82 -2.88
N LEU A 63 -4.49 12.86 -3.28
CA LEU A 63 -5.89 12.74 -3.68
C LEU A 63 -6.04 11.77 -4.87
N ARG A 64 -5.25 11.93 -5.93
CA ARG A 64 -5.30 11.03 -7.10
C ARG A 64 -4.94 9.58 -6.74
N CYS A 65 -3.97 9.38 -5.87
CA CYS A 65 -3.64 8.05 -5.35
C CYS A 65 -4.85 7.40 -4.65
N VAL A 66 -5.49 8.15 -3.76
CA VAL A 66 -6.69 7.72 -3.03
C VAL A 66 -7.86 7.42 -3.98
N GLU A 67 -8.09 8.26 -4.99
CA GLU A 67 -9.13 8.05 -6.00
C GLU A 67 -8.93 6.75 -6.78
N LEU A 68 -7.68 6.48 -7.22
CA LEU A 68 -7.32 5.25 -7.92
C LEU A 68 -7.48 4.02 -7.01
N LEU A 69 -6.95 4.05 -5.79
CA LEU A 69 -7.11 2.95 -4.84
C LEU A 69 -8.58 2.68 -4.53
N ARG A 70 -9.38 3.74 -4.33
CA ARG A 70 -10.83 3.61 -4.09
C ARG A 70 -11.54 2.96 -5.28
N LYS A 71 -11.20 3.36 -6.51
CA LYS A 71 -11.81 2.86 -7.74
C LYS A 71 -11.53 1.38 -7.99
N TYR A 72 -10.32 0.91 -7.70
CA TYR A 72 -9.88 -0.44 -8.07
C TYR A 72 -9.82 -1.44 -6.90
N CYS A 73 -9.63 -0.97 -5.66
CA CYS A 73 -9.38 -1.84 -4.50
C CYS A 73 -10.61 -2.04 -3.60
N LEU A 74 -11.65 -1.20 -3.74
CA LEU A 74 -12.93 -1.42 -3.08
C LEU A 74 -13.90 -2.15 -4.01
N GLY A 75 -14.82 -2.92 -3.43
CA GLY A 75 -15.86 -3.62 -4.20
C GLY A 75 -16.58 -4.69 -3.39
N SER A 76 -17.56 -5.34 -4.01
CA SER A 76 -18.38 -6.38 -3.37
C SER A 76 -17.75 -7.78 -3.35
N LYS A 77 -16.64 -7.98 -4.05
CA LYS A 77 -15.89 -9.25 -4.02
C LYS A 77 -15.32 -9.46 -2.62
N GLU A 78 -15.68 -10.57 -1.99
CA GLU A 78 -15.14 -10.97 -0.70
C GLU A 78 -13.64 -11.30 -0.77
N CYS A 79 -12.87 -10.76 0.17
CA CYS A 79 -11.47 -11.11 0.36
C CYS A 79 -11.37 -12.48 1.04
N LYS A 80 -10.78 -13.47 0.37
CA LYS A 80 -10.66 -14.86 0.86
C LYS A 80 -9.37 -15.12 1.68
N LEU A 81 -8.63 -14.07 1.98
CA LEU A 81 -7.39 -14.16 2.75
C LEU A 81 -7.72 -14.17 4.24
N GLN A 82 -7.05 -15.03 4.99
CA GLN A 82 -7.06 -15.03 6.45
C GLN A 82 -5.72 -14.47 6.93
N PHE A 83 -5.78 -13.45 7.80
CA PHE A 83 -4.61 -12.91 8.47
C PHE A 83 -4.32 -13.73 9.74
N LEU A 84 -3.11 -14.28 9.86
CA LEU A 84 -2.73 -15.15 10.97
C LEU A 84 -1.60 -14.59 11.83
N SER A 85 -0.97 -13.49 11.42
CA SER A 85 0.03 -12.80 12.25
C SER A 85 -0.63 -12.06 13.41
N ASP A 86 0.17 -11.74 14.42
CA ASP A 86 -0.21 -10.81 15.48
C ASP A 86 -0.34 -9.39 14.89
N SER A 87 -1.58 -8.91 14.76
CA SER A 87 -1.87 -7.62 14.15
C SER A 87 -1.41 -6.44 15.03
N ASP A 88 -1.37 -6.61 16.35
CA ASP A 88 -0.86 -5.59 17.27
C ASP A 88 0.65 -5.41 17.12
N VAL A 89 1.39 -6.47 16.77
CA VAL A 89 2.82 -6.38 16.45
C VAL A 89 3.05 -5.76 15.07
N ILE A 90 2.36 -6.27 14.04
CA ILE A 90 2.57 -5.84 12.65
C ILE A 90 2.17 -4.38 12.45
N PHE A 91 1.01 -3.97 12.98
CA PHE A 91 0.44 -2.64 12.83
C PHE A 91 0.64 -1.75 14.05
N ARG A 92 1.59 -2.07 14.94
CA ARG A 92 1.89 -1.28 16.16
C ARG A 92 2.11 0.21 15.90
N HIS A 93 2.54 0.57 14.70
CA HIS A 93 2.82 1.94 14.28
C HIS A 93 1.65 2.63 13.55
N CYS A 94 0.66 1.87 13.06
CA CYS A 94 -0.51 2.40 12.37
C CYS A 94 -1.58 2.88 13.38
N ALA A 95 -2.49 3.76 12.97
CA ALA A 95 -3.62 4.11 13.81
C ALA A 95 -4.60 2.93 13.96
N GLN A 96 -4.82 2.16 12.90
CA GLN A 96 -5.63 0.95 12.89
C GLN A 96 -4.75 -0.29 13.13
N LYS A 97 -5.24 -1.22 13.96
CA LYS A 97 -4.50 -2.43 14.41
C LYS A 97 -4.95 -3.73 13.76
N HIS A 98 -5.62 -3.64 12.62
CA HIS A 98 -6.11 -4.79 11.86
C HIS A 98 -5.86 -4.56 10.37
N VAL A 99 -5.95 -5.64 9.59
CA VAL A 99 -5.94 -5.53 8.13
C VAL A 99 -7.20 -4.82 7.63
N ASN A 100 -7.08 -4.05 6.57
CA ASN A 100 -8.15 -3.18 6.08
C ASN A 100 -9.39 -3.93 5.58
N TYR A 101 -9.23 -5.16 5.09
CA TYR A 101 -10.34 -6.00 4.61
C TYR A 101 -11.12 -6.69 5.74
N GLU A 102 -10.71 -6.53 6.98
CA GLU A 102 -11.47 -6.95 8.18
C GLU A 102 -12.20 -5.75 8.83
N ASP A 103 -12.08 -4.54 8.30
CA ASP A 103 -12.84 -3.39 8.78
C ASP A 103 -14.32 -3.54 8.42
N PRO A 104 -15.25 -3.53 9.41
CA PRO A 104 -16.68 -3.71 9.14
C PRO A 104 -17.31 -2.56 8.34
N ASN A 105 -16.62 -1.43 8.19
CA ASN A 105 -17.10 -0.25 7.47
C ASN A 105 -16.48 -0.12 6.07
N LEU A 106 -15.55 -1.00 5.69
CA LEU A 106 -14.87 -0.95 4.39
C LEU A 106 -15.01 -2.26 3.62
N ASN A 107 -15.57 -2.18 2.42
CA ASN A 107 -15.64 -3.31 1.49
C ASN A 107 -14.39 -3.35 0.60
N VAL A 108 -13.30 -3.90 1.13
CA VAL A 108 -12.02 -4.07 0.40
C VAL A 108 -12.03 -5.37 -0.41
N SER A 109 -11.95 -5.25 -1.73
CA SER A 109 -12.00 -6.38 -2.67
C SER A 109 -10.62 -6.86 -3.15
N MET A 110 -9.63 -5.97 -3.09
CA MET A 110 -8.25 -6.22 -3.47
C MET A 110 -7.31 -5.48 -2.49
N PRO A 111 -6.92 -6.11 -1.37
CA PRO A 111 -6.07 -5.46 -0.39
C PRO A 111 -4.68 -5.17 -0.96
N VAL A 112 -4.11 -4.05 -0.54
CA VAL A 112 -2.75 -3.63 -0.90
C VAL A 112 -1.90 -3.70 0.37
N PHE A 113 -0.79 -4.44 0.32
CA PHE A 113 0.24 -4.48 1.35
C PHE A 113 1.45 -3.71 0.86
N THR A 114 2.06 -2.91 1.72
CA THR A 114 3.14 -2.01 1.30
C THR A 114 4.10 -1.74 2.44
N ILE A 115 5.37 -1.55 2.09
CA ILE A 115 6.37 -0.87 2.92
C ILE A 115 6.58 0.56 2.39
N HIS A 116 7.40 1.35 3.06
CA HIS A 116 7.97 2.56 2.49
C HIS A 116 9.34 2.25 1.87
N GLY A 117 9.73 3.01 0.86
CA GLY A 117 11.10 3.09 0.35
C GLY A 117 11.79 4.36 0.85
N ASN A 118 12.86 4.78 0.18
CA ASN A 118 13.65 5.94 0.59
C ASN A 118 13.05 7.28 0.15
N HIS A 119 12.13 7.29 -0.83
CA HIS A 119 11.46 8.50 -1.29
C HIS A 119 10.19 8.82 -0.51
N ASP A 120 9.49 7.80 -0.02
CA ASP A 120 8.27 7.93 0.79
C ASP A 120 8.47 7.51 2.25
N ASP A 121 9.72 7.60 2.70
CA ASP A 121 10.10 7.38 4.09
C ASP A 121 9.41 8.40 5.01
N PRO A 122 9.18 8.08 6.30
CA PRO A 122 8.71 9.06 7.26
C PRO A 122 9.78 10.13 7.61
N SER A 123 10.98 10.07 7.01
CA SER A 123 12.13 10.94 7.27
C SER A 123 12.42 11.04 8.79
N PHE A 124 12.82 12.22 9.29
CA PHE A 124 12.95 12.51 10.73
C PHE A 124 11.61 12.62 11.48
N GLY A 125 10.49 12.45 10.78
CA GLY A 125 9.15 12.48 11.37
C GLY A 125 8.72 11.11 11.87
N THR A 126 7.79 11.08 12.82
CA THR A 126 7.12 9.84 13.23
C THR A 126 6.02 9.40 12.25
N VAL A 127 5.62 10.25 11.30
CA VAL A 127 4.48 10.06 10.40
C VAL A 127 4.88 10.43 8.96
N GLY A 128 4.68 9.51 8.03
CA GLY A 128 4.89 9.69 6.58
C GLY A 128 3.60 9.57 5.77
N SER A 129 3.72 9.67 4.45
CA SER A 129 2.60 9.54 3.50
C SER A 129 1.91 8.16 3.61
N MET A 130 2.67 7.10 3.86
CA MET A 130 2.15 5.75 4.04
C MET A 130 1.31 5.57 5.32
N ASP A 131 1.64 6.30 6.40
CA ASP A 131 0.80 6.31 7.60
C ASP A 131 -0.55 6.97 7.33
N VAL A 132 -0.56 8.08 6.59
CA VAL A 132 -1.79 8.77 6.18
C VAL A 132 -2.64 7.85 5.30
N LEU A 133 -2.04 7.19 4.32
CA LEU A 133 -2.75 6.28 3.41
C LEU A 133 -3.25 5.01 4.11
N SER A 134 -2.52 4.51 5.11
CA SER A 134 -3.00 3.40 5.93
C SER A 134 -4.19 3.84 6.79
N ALA A 135 -4.15 5.06 7.33
CA ALA A 135 -5.25 5.61 8.13
C ALA A 135 -6.55 5.81 7.33
N THR A 136 -6.50 5.91 5.99
CA THR A 136 -7.72 5.93 5.16
C THR A 136 -8.30 4.54 4.91
N GLY A 137 -7.61 3.47 5.28
CA GLY A 137 -8.03 2.08 5.05
C GLY A 137 -7.76 1.55 3.64
N PHE A 138 -6.96 2.24 2.80
CA PHE A 138 -6.68 1.74 1.44
C PHE A 138 -5.46 0.82 1.36
N VAL A 139 -4.52 0.93 2.30
CA VAL A 139 -3.30 0.11 2.32
C VAL A 139 -3.05 -0.47 3.71
N ASN A 140 -2.47 -1.66 3.74
CA ASN A 140 -1.91 -2.31 4.92
C ASN A 140 -0.41 -1.97 4.96
N TYR A 141 -0.07 -0.91 5.67
CA TYR A 141 1.32 -0.50 5.86
C TYR A 141 1.96 -1.36 6.94
N PHE A 142 3.05 -2.04 6.58
CA PHE A 142 3.81 -2.90 7.48
C PHE A 142 5.30 -2.61 7.38
N GLY A 143 6.11 -3.25 8.23
CA GLY A 143 7.56 -3.16 8.14
C GLY A 143 8.16 -1.81 8.54
N LYS A 144 7.37 -0.87 9.09
CA LYS A 144 7.90 0.41 9.57
C LYS A 144 8.90 0.21 10.71
N TRP A 145 10.12 0.69 10.48
CA TRP A 145 11.19 0.65 11.45
C TRP A 145 11.93 1.98 11.51
N THR A 146 12.06 2.55 12.71
CA THR A 146 12.72 3.85 12.93
C THR A 146 13.99 3.74 13.78
N ASP A 147 14.24 2.60 14.44
CA ASP A 147 15.42 2.38 15.30
C ASP A 147 16.47 1.48 14.62
N LEU A 148 17.42 2.08 13.89
CA LEU A 148 18.43 1.32 13.15
C LEU A 148 19.43 0.53 14.02
N THR A 149 19.38 0.64 15.35
CA THR A 149 20.32 -0.04 16.24
C THR A 149 19.95 -1.50 16.54
N ARG A 150 18.66 -1.82 16.52
CA ARG A 150 18.13 -3.17 16.72
C ARG A 150 16.98 -3.37 15.76
N ILE A 151 17.06 -4.34 14.87
CA ILE A 151 16.01 -4.61 13.88
C ILE A 151 15.32 -5.93 14.25
N VAL A 152 14.00 -5.90 14.41
CA VAL A 152 13.17 -7.11 14.61
C VAL A 152 12.12 -7.15 13.52
N VAL A 153 12.25 -8.12 12.62
CA VAL A 153 11.32 -8.30 11.49
C VAL A 153 10.33 -9.40 11.84
N SER A 154 9.05 -9.03 11.95
CA SER A 154 7.95 -9.99 12.17
C SER A 154 7.29 -10.33 10.84
N PRO A 155 7.13 -11.61 10.47
CA PRO A 155 6.51 -12.00 9.21
C PRO A 155 5.02 -11.71 9.20
N ILE A 156 4.49 -11.35 8.03
CA ILE A 156 3.08 -11.46 7.72
C ILE A 156 2.77 -12.89 7.28
N ILE A 157 1.79 -13.50 7.93
CA ILE A 157 1.31 -14.85 7.66
C ILE A 157 -0.11 -14.74 7.13
N LEU A 158 -0.27 -15.08 5.85
CA LEU A 158 -1.57 -15.13 5.18
C LEU A 158 -1.91 -16.57 4.85
N LYS A 159 -3.20 -16.92 4.95
CA LYS A 159 -3.71 -18.22 4.51
C LYS A 159 -4.83 -18.04 3.49
N LYS A 160 -4.76 -18.80 2.41
CA LYS A 160 -5.84 -18.98 1.43
C LYS A 160 -6.13 -20.46 1.27
N ILE A 161 -7.27 -20.91 1.79
CA ILE A 161 -7.68 -22.33 1.79
C ILE A 161 -6.62 -23.19 2.52
N ILE A 162 -5.85 -24.00 1.80
CA ILE A 162 -4.78 -24.86 2.34
C ILE A 162 -3.38 -24.23 2.21
N LEU A 163 -3.23 -23.16 1.42
CA LEU A 163 -1.94 -22.53 1.17
C LEU A 163 -1.67 -21.46 2.23
N MET A 164 -0.50 -21.54 2.87
CA MET A 164 0.02 -20.51 3.76
C MET A 164 1.20 -19.80 3.10
N LEU A 165 1.20 -18.46 3.17
CA LEU A 165 2.28 -17.60 2.75
C LEU A 165 2.87 -16.90 3.97
N HIS A 166 4.19 -16.95 4.08
CA HIS A 166 4.94 -16.12 5.03
C HIS A 166 5.77 -15.15 4.20
N PHE A 167 5.64 -13.86 4.46
CA PHE A 167 6.49 -12.85 3.81
C PHE A 167 6.92 -11.77 4.79
N MET A 168 8.08 -11.20 4.51
CA MET A 168 8.71 -10.08 5.18
C MET A 168 9.54 -9.33 4.14
N VAL A 169 9.69 -8.02 4.32
CA VAL A 169 10.49 -7.14 3.47
C VAL A 169 11.43 -6.34 4.36
#